data_AF-A0A2U1KTU9-F1
#
_entry.id   AF-A0A2U1KTU9-F1
#
_cell.length_a   1.000
_cell.length_b   1.000
_cell.length_c   1.000
_cell.angle_alpha   90.00
_cell.angle_beta   90.00
_cell.angle_gamma   90.00
#
_symmetry.space_group_name_H-M   'P 1'
#
loop_
_entity.id
_entity.type
_entity.pdbx_description
1 polymer ?
#
loop_
_entity_poly.entity_id
_entity_poly.type
_entity_poly.pdbx_seq_one_letter_code
_entity_poly.pdbx_strand_id
1 'polypeptide(L)'
;MAWIAWDKTCSSPSCGGLGIGSLHASNLAMLNNSLWKLIITSIHGPNGGVTGFDSLGSTSSSMPLSPWNKIMNMNKHLVHADINLQSVFTRKVGNGSLFSQDYLRDGHEKNQLDGLLYLLRDFDPSDVEDSWVCSLNSNNTYIVSSMRKMIEGNLLPFQEDKIRWNRYLPIKVNIISWRLRLNRLPTRCNLDHRGIDLHTTRCPLCNEDLETSQHIFVDCPIVGDLWNRVSLVVYGELSQNPS
;
A
#
# COMPACT_ATOMS: atom_id res chain seq x y z
N MET A 1 -3.03 -24.68 2.64
CA MET A 1 -2.53 -23.47 3.34
C MET A 1 -3.70 -22.60 3.77
N ALA A 2 -3.66 -22.07 4.99
CA ALA A 2 -4.73 -21.27 5.58
C ALA A 2 -4.66 -19.82 5.12
N TRP A 3 -5.15 -19.56 3.91
CA TRP A 3 -5.06 -18.23 3.32
C TRP A 3 -5.98 -17.24 4.05
N ILE A 4 -5.35 -16.18 4.56
CA ILE A 4 -6.01 -14.93 4.92
C ILE A 4 -5.87 -14.03 3.70
N ALA A 5 -6.92 -13.31 3.34
CA ALA A 5 -6.88 -12.37 2.23
C ALA A 5 -5.67 -11.42 2.40
N TRP A 6 -4.97 -11.14 1.30
CA TRP A 6 -3.76 -10.33 1.36
C TRP A 6 -4.05 -8.92 1.88
N ASP A 7 -5.15 -8.30 1.44
CA ASP A 7 -5.57 -6.98 1.92
C ASP A 7 -5.76 -6.96 3.44
N LYS A 8 -6.36 -8.01 4.00
CA LYS A 8 -6.52 -8.16 5.46
C LYS A 8 -5.20 -8.38 6.18
N THR A 9 -4.24 -9.03 5.53
CA THR A 9 -2.88 -9.16 6.05
C THR A 9 -2.18 -7.81 6.06
N CYS A 10 -2.42 -7.00 5.02
CA CYS A 10 -1.85 -5.67 4.87
C CYS A 10 -2.45 -4.61 5.79
N SER A 11 -3.73 -4.76 6.16
CA SER A 11 -4.39 -3.86 7.12
C SER A 11 -3.55 -3.70 8.38
N SER A 12 -3.53 -2.49 8.94
CA SER A 12 -2.79 -2.21 10.17
C SER A 12 -3.25 -3.10 11.34
N PRO A 13 -2.43 -3.31 12.39
CA PRO A 13 -2.87 -3.97 13.61
C PRO A 13 -4.10 -3.31 14.25
N SER A 14 -4.18 -1.98 14.15
CA SER A 14 -5.35 -1.19 14.56
C SER A 14 -6.59 -1.39 13.69
N CYS A 15 -6.49 -2.06 12.56
CA CYS A 15 -7.61 -2.42 11.67
C CYS A 15 -7.79 -3.95 11.56
N GLY A 16 -7.16 -4.74 12.45
CA GLY A 16 -7.32 -6.20 12.48
C GLY A 16 -6.41 -6.99 11.55
N GLY A 17 -5.38 -6.38 10.96
CA GLY A 17 -4.37 -7.06 10.14
C GLY A 17 -2.99 -7.16 10.78
N LEU A 18 -1.97 -7.46 9.97
CA LEU A 18 -0.57 -7.55 10.43
C LEU A 18 0.23 -6.25 10.22
N GLY A 19 -0.29 -5.31 9.42
CA GLY A 19 0.42 -4.09 9.03
C GLY A 19 1.55 -4.33 8.03
N ILE A 20 1.50 -5.43 7.27
CA ILE A 20 2.46 -5.67 6.19
C ILE A 20 2.13 -4.69 5.06
N GLY A 21 3.03 -3.78 4.69
CA GLY A 21 2.73 -2.78 3.66
C GLY A 21 2.18 -3.39 2.37
N SER A 22 1.20 -2.74 1.76
CA SER A 22 0.60 -3.21 0.51
C SER A 22 1.56 -2.94 -0.65
N LEU A 23 1.97 -3.99 -1.37
CA LEU A 23 2.79 -3.86 -2.57
C LEU A 23 2.02 -3.08 -3.65
N HIS A 24 0.72 -3.33 -3.78
CA HIS A 24 -0.14 -2.58 -4.71
C HIS A 24 -0.15 -1.08 -4.36
N ALA A 25 -0.36 -0.74 -3.09
CA ALA A 25 -0.33 0.66 -2.66
C ALA A 25 1.08 1.28 -2.80
N SER A 26 2.14 0.49 -2.58
CA SER A 26 3.52 0.94 -2.73
C SER A 26 3.84 1.24 -4.19
N ASN A 27 3.47 0.34 -5.11
CA ASN A 27 3.63 0.54 -6.55
C ASN A 27 2.81 1.75 -7.03
N LEU A 28 1.58 1.89 -6.55
CA LEU A 28 0.71 2.99 -6.92
C LEU A 28 1.22 4.34 -6.41
N ALA A 29 1.70 4.38 -5.17
CA ALA A 29 2.37 5.55 -4.61
C ALA A 29 3.57 5.93 -5.47
N MET A 30 4.44 4.95 -5.75
CA MET A 30 5.68 5.10 -6.48
C MET A 30 5.50 5.77 -7.85
N LEU A 31 4.45 5.47 -8.62
CA LEU A 31 4.22 6.07 -9.94
C LEU A 31 4.13 7.60 -9.94
N ASN A 32 3.76 8.19 -8.81
CA ASN A 32 3.69 9.65 -8.64
C ASN A 32 5.05 10.27 -8.34
N ASN A 33 6.12 9.47 -8.27
CA ASN A 33 7.48 9.94 -8.10
C ASN A 33 8.11 10.28 -9.46
N SER A 34 8.73 11.45 -9.57
CA SER A 34 9.45 11.90 -10.77
C SER A 34 10.54 10.93 -11.23
N LEU A 35 11.07 10.09 -10.34
CA LEU A 35 11.99 8.99 -10.69
C LEU A 35 11.38 7.97 -11.65
N TRP A 36 10.06 7.74 -11.61
CA TRP A 36 9.41 6.84 -12.59
C TRP A 36 9.44 7.39 -14.00
N LYS A 37 9.37 8.72 -14.16
CA LYS A 37 9.56 9.34 -15.46
C LYS A 37 10.95 9.00 -15.99
N LEU A 38 12.00 9.08 -15.17
CA LEU A 38 13.37 8.73 -15.56
C LEU A 38 13.53 7.24 -15.90
N ILE A 39 12.91 6.35 -15.12
CA ILE A 39 12.93 4.91 -15.40
C ILE A 39 12.22 4.61 -16.73
N ILE A 40 11.02 5.17 -16.94
CA ILE A 40 10.25 4.98 -18.18
C ILE A 40 11.00 5.54 -19.37
N THR A 41 11.62 6.72 -19.26
CA THR A 41 12.41 7.29 -20.36
C THR A 41 13.71 6.51 -20.61
N SER A 42 14.31 5.92 -19.59
CA SER A 42 15.51 5.07 -19.76
C SER A 42 15.20 3.74 -20.47
N ILE A 43 14.01 3.16 -20.23
CA ILE A 43 13.61 1.86 -20.79
C ILE A 43 12.96 2.04 -22.18
N HIS A 44 12.17 3.10 -22.35
CA HIS A 44 11.31 3.30 -23.53
C HIS A 44 11.73 4.50 -24.39
N GLY A 45 12.91 5.07 -24.16
CA GLY A 45 13.45 6.21 -24.89
C GLY A 45 12.93 7.57 -24.42
N PRO A 46 13.41 8.69 -25.00
CA PRO A 46 13.14 10.05 -24.52
C PRO A 46 11.64 10.41 -24.47
N ASN A 47 10.82 9.78 -25.31
CA ASN A 47 9.37 9.95 -25.34
C ASN A 47 8.61 8.92 -24.47
N GLY A 48 9.33 8.11 -23.69
CA GLY A 48 8.78 7.10 -22.80
C GLY A 48 7.91 6.05 -23.50
N GLY A 49 8.19 5.72 -24.77
CA GLY A 49 7.41 4.76 -25.54
C GLY A 49 6.07 5.30 -26.06
N VAL A 50 5.88 6.62 -26.11
CA VAL A 50 4.80 7.25 -26.89
C VAL A 50 5.28 7.39 -28.33
N THR A 51 4.84 6.50 -29.21
CA THR A 51 5.09 6.60 -30.66
C THR A 51 3.88 7.27 -31.33
N GLY A 52 4.11 8.33 -32.13
CA GLY A 52 3.08 8.86 -33.03
C GLY A 52 2.65 10.33 -32.83
N PHE A 53 3.47 11.20 -32.24
CA PHE A 53 3.13 12.64 -32.22
C PHE A 53 3.25 13.29 -33.63
N ASP A 54 4.04 12.68 -34.52
CA ASP A 54 4.31 13.19 -35.88
C ASP A 54 3.24 12.86 -36.92
N SER A 55 2.11 12.25 -36.53
CA SER A 55 1.02 11.87 -37.44
C SER A 55 -0.31 12.46 -36.98
N LEU A 56 -0.33 13.77 -36.74
CA LEU A 56 -1.56 14.51 -36.46
C LEU A 56 -2.32 14.77 -37.76
N GLY A 57 -3.10 13.78 -38.17
CA GLY A 57 -3.96 13.89 -39.34
C GLY A 57 -5.01 12.80 -39.40
N SER A 58 -5.56 12.35 -38.27
CA SER A 58 -6.75 11.47 -38.27
C SER A 58 -7.41 11.44 -36.90
N THR A 59 -8.67 11.82 -36.89
CA THR A 59 -9.62 11.71 -35.79
C THR A 59 -9.94 10.25 -35.48
N SER A 60 -9.40 9.69 -34.39
CA SER A 60 -10.01 8.58 -33.63
C SER A 60 -9.30 8.33 -32.28
N SER A 61 -9.89 8.93 -31.24
CA SER A 61 -10.11 8.50 -29.84
C SER A 61 -9.44 7.25 -29.21
N SER A 62 -8.22 6.86 -29.55
CA SER A 62 -7.50 5.84 -28.77
C SER A 62 -6.01 6.14 -28.73
N MET A 63 -5.51 6.57 -27.56
CA MET A 63 -4.08 6.66 -27.27
C MET A 63 -3.38 5.36 -27.69
N PRO A 64 -2.22 5.42 -28.39
CA PRO A 64 -1.49 4.23 -28.82
C PRO A 64 -1.16 3.32 -27.63
N LEU A 65 -0.97 2.01 -27.88
CA LEU A 65 -0.58 1.01 -26.87
C LEU A 65 0.82 1.34 -26.30
N SER A 66 0.87 2.32 -25.44
CA SER A 66 2.05 2.81 -24.76
C SER A 66 2.00 2.38 -23.29
N PRO A 67 3.15 2.14 -22.64
CA PRO A 67 3.24 1.98 -21.19
C PRO A 67 2.47 3.06 -20.43
N TRP A 68 2.41 4.29 -20.98
CA TRP A 68 1.64 5.40 -20.43
C TRP A 68 0.12 5.17 -20.41
N ASN A 69 -0.44 4.44 -21.36
CA ASN A 69 -1.88 4.12 -21.35
C ASN A 69 -2.22 3.18 -20.18
N LYS A 70 -1.32 2.24 -19.84
CA LYS A 70 -1.47 1.40 -18.64
C LYS A 70 -1.33 2.24 -17.36
N ILE A 71 -0.34 3.12 -17.30
CA ILE A 71 -0.11 4.00 -16.14
C ILE A 71 -1.27 4.97 -15.91
N MET A 72 -1.77 5.62 -16.97
CA MET A 72 -2.91 6.52 -16.89
C MET A 72 -4.20 5.80 -16.50
N ASN A 73 -4.42 4.57 -16.99
CA ASN A 73 -5.55 3.76 -16.55
C ASN A 73 -5.43 3.32 -15.08
N MET A 74 -4.22 3.20 -14.52
CA MET A 74 -4.06 2.93 -13.08
C MET A 74 -4.49 4.12 -12.21
N ASN A 75 -4.43 5.34 -12.73
CA ASN A 75 -4.98 6.51 -12.03
C ASN A 75 -6.50 6.41 -11.83
N LYS A 76 -7.22 5.64 -12.67
CA LYS A 76 -8.64 5.34 -12.44
C LYS A 76 -8.87 4.64 -11.10
N HIS A 77 -7.96 3.78 -10.65
CA HIS A 77 -8.08 3.11 -9.35
C HIS A 77 -7.95 4.10 -8.18
N LEU A 78 -7.13 5.15 -8.32
CA LEU A 78 -7.02 6.21 -7.32
C LEU A 78 -8.29 7.04 -7.26
N VAL A 79 -8.87 7.40 -8.41
CA VAL A 79 -10.14 8.14 -8.47
C VAL A 79 -11.29 7.34 -7.88
N HIS A 80 -11.37 6.02 -8.13
CA HIS A 80 -12.37 5.15 -7.49
C HIS A 80 -12.16 4.98 -5.98
N ALA A 81 -10.93 5.20 -5.50
CA ALA A 81 -10.58 5.19 -4.08
C ALA A 81 -10.70 6.58 -3.42
N ASP A 82 -11.39 7.53 -4.06
CA ASP A 82 -11.59 8.91 -3.64
C ASP A 82 -10.29 9.73 -3.47
N ILE A 83 -9.22 9.30 -4.15
CA ILE A 83 -7.93 9.99 -4.16
C ILE A 83 -7.81 10.79 -5.45
N ASN A 84 -8.08 12.09 -5.36
CA ASN A 84 -7.86 13.02 -6.47
C ASN A 84 -6.41 13.54 -6.47
N LEU A 85 -5.58 13.08 -7.41
CA LEU A 85 -4.20 13.55 -7.50
C LEU A 85 -4.08 15.05 -7.80
N GLN A 86 -5.04 15.66 -8.48
CA GLN A 86 -4.98 17.09 -8.81
C GLN A 86 -5.20 17.99 -7.58
N SER A 87 -5.88 17.50 -6.55
CA SER A 87 -5.99 18.23 -5.27
C SER A 87 -4.77 18.01 -4.38
N VAL A 88 -4.08 16.89 -4.55
CA VAL A 88 -2.91 16.50 -3.75
C VAL A 88 -1.62 17.18 -4.22
N PHE A 89 -1.49 17.42 -5.53
CA PHE A 89 -0.31 18.04 -6.14
C PHE A 89 -0.65 19.41 -6.71
N THR A 90 -0.04 20.46 -6.16
CA THR A 90 -0.14 21.82 -6.68
C THR A 90 1.20 22.24 -7.27
N ARG A 91 1.16 22.91 -8.42
CA ARG A 91 2.36 23.47 -9.04
C ARG A 91 2.64 24.82 -8.41
N LYS A 92 3.85 25.00 -7.89
CA LYS A 92 4.36 26.32 -7.49
C LYS A 92 5.24 26.83 -8.62
N VAL A 93 4.77 27.88 -9.27
CA VAL A 93 5.53 28.57 -10.34
C VAL A 93 6.59 29.45 -9.68
N GLY A 94 7.81 29.30 -10.16
CA GLY A 94 9.02 29.90 -9.64
C GLY A 94 9.55 31.04 -10.50
N ASN A 95 10.85 31.27 -10.43
CA ASN A 95 11.54 32.42 -11.03
C ASN A 95 11.69 32.35 -12.55
N GLY A 96 11.21 31.27 -13.19
CA GLY A 96 11.25 31.14 -14.64
C GLY A 96 12.66 31.09 -15.23
N SER A 97 13.72 30.80 -14.46
CA SER A 97 15.12 30.78 -14.93
C SER A 97 15.40 29.81 -16.10
N LEU A 98 14.50 28.86 -16.36
CA LEU A 98 14.55 27.97 -17.53
C LEU A 98 14.09 28.64 -18.83
N PHE A 99 13.47 29.81 -18.77
CA PHE A 99 13.12 30.62 -19.92
C PHE A 99 14.34 31.43 -20.36
N SER A 100 15.18 30.86 -21.22
CA SER A 100 16.21 31.64 -21.91
C SER A 100 15.56 32.45 -23.04
N GLN A 101 15.63 33.78 -22.90
CA GLN A 101 15.14 34.75 -23.88
C GLN A 101 16.02 34.83 -25.14
N ASP A 102 17.16 34.11 -25.14
CA ASP A 102 18.23 34.22 -26.13
C ASP A 102 17.87 33.61 -27.51
N TYR A 103 16.70 32.98 -27.64
CA TYR A 103 16.26 32.31 -28.87
C TYR A 103 15.08 32.98 -29.59
N LEU A 104 14.56 34.12 -29.11
CA LEU A 104 13.41 34.77 -29.72
C LEU A 104 13.83 35.58 -30.96
N ARG A 105 13.40 35.15 -32.15
CA ARG A 105 13.51 35.95 -33.38
C ARG A 105 12.38 36.98 -33.42
N ASP A 106 12.69 38.21 -33.82
CA ASP A 106 11.71 39.30 -33.93
C ASP A 106 10.53 38.88 -34.85
N GLY A 107 9.29 39.14 -34.39
CA GLY A 107 8.06 38.75 -35.11
C GLY A 107 6.89 38.44 -34.18
N HIS A 108 5.97 37.57 -34.64
CA HIS A 108 4.75 37.16 -33.92
C HIS A 108 5.00 36.61 -32.51
N GLU A 109 6.16 35.98 -32.28
CA GLU A 109 6.57 35.40 -30.99
C GLU A 109 6.76 36.49 -29.91
N LYS A 110 7.21 37.68 -30.31
CA LYS A 110 7.35 38.84 -29.41
C LYS A 110 6.00 39.40 -28.98
N ASN A 111 5.05 39.51 -29.92
CA ASN A 111 3.68 39.95 -29.59
C ASN A 111 2.97 38.94 -28.68
N GLN A 112 3.26 37.64 -28.81
CA GLN A 112 2.74 36.60 -27.91
C GLN A 112 3.40 36.68 -26.52
N LEU A 113 4.71 36.93 -26.46
CA LEU A 113 5.40 37.15 -25.20
C LEU A 113 4.88 38.41 -24.48
N ASP A 114 4.70 39.52 -25.19
CA ASP A 114 4.14 40.76 -24.63
C ASP A 114 2.71 40.54 -24.12
N GLY A 115 1.90 39.76 -24.84
CA GLY A 115 0.58 39.34 -24.38
C GLY A 115 0.62 38.46 -23.12
N LEU A 116 1.57 37.53 -23.04
CA LEU A 116 1.80 36.69 -21.86
C LEU A 116 2.27 37.53 -20.65
N LEU A 117 3.21 38.44 -20.86
CA LEU A 117 3.73 39.35 -19.83
C LEU A 117 2.63 40.29 -19.32
N TYR A 118 1.71 40.72 -20.18
CA TYR A 118 0.54 41.49 -19.76
C TYR A 118 -0.39 40.69 -18.83
N LEU A 119 -0.63 39.41 -19.15
CA LEU A 119 -1.44 38.51 -18.32
C LEU A 119 -0.75 38.15 -16.99
N LEU A 120 0.58 38.17 -16.96
CA LEU A 120 1.39 37.88 -15.77
C LEU A 120 1.77 39.14 -14.97
N ARG A 121 1.30 40.33 -15.37
CA ARG A 121 1.68 41.61 -14.72
C ARG A 121 1.46 41.62 -13.21
N ASP A 122 0.39 41.00 -12.74
CA ASP A 122 0.01 40.95 -11.32
C ASP A 122 0.46 39.65 -10.63
N PHE A 123 1.19 38.78 -11.34
CA PHE A 123 1.75 37.56 -10.79
C PHE A 123 3.15 37.84 -10.25
N ASP A 124 3.35 37.64 -8.94
CA ASP A 124 4.65 37.78 -8.29
C ASP A 124 5.36 36.41 -8.27
N PRO A 125 6.32 36.16 -9.17
CA PRO A 125 7.03 34.89 -9.20
C PRO A 125 7.90 34.73 -7.95
N SER A 126 7.92 33.53 -7.38
CA SER A 126 8.84 33.21 -6.28
C SER A 126 10.28 33.16 -6.81
N ASP A 127 11.26 33.68 -6.07
CA ASP A 127 12.71 33.59 -6.41
C ASP A 127 13.27 32.14 -6.49
N VAL A 128 12.45 31.14 -6.23
CA VAL A 128 12.81 29.72 -6.22
C VAL A 128 12.42 29.10 -7.56
N GLU A 129 13.09 28.03 -8.00
CA GLU A 129 12.70 27.28 -9.20
C GLU A 129 11.27 26.70 -9.11
N ASP A 130 10.69 26.45 -10.28
CA ASP A 130 9.41 25.72 -10.42
C ASP A 130 9.45 24.41 -9.63
N SER A 131 8.47 24.21 -8.75
CA SER A 131 8.41 23.02 -7.91
C SER A 131 7.00 22.46 -7.78
N TRP A 132 6.93 21.15 -7.53
CA TRP A 132 5.68 20.47 -7.18
C TRP A 132 5.54 20.44 -5.66
N VAL A 133 4.41 20.95 -5.17
CA VAL A 133 4.02 20.90 -3.77
C VAL A 133 3.02 19.76 -3.59
N CYS A 134 3.25 18.93 -2.57
CA CYS A 134 2.37 17.83 -2.20
C CYS A 134 1.77 18.09 -0.82
N SER A 135 0.46 18.28 -0.75
CA SER A 135 -0.27 18.67 0.48
C SER A 135 -0.47 17.53 1.50
N LEU A 136 0.17 16.38 1.32
CA LEU A 136 0.03 15.21 2.20
C LEU A 136 0.80 15.31 3.52
N ASN A 137 1.82 16.17 3.57
CA ASN A 137 2.72 16.30 4.71
C ASN A 137 2.89 17.78 5.07
N SER A 138 3.21 18.06 6.35
CA SER A 138 3.53 19.41 6.84
C SER A 138 4.61 20.12 6.04
N ASN A 139 5.53 19.36 5.45
CA ASN A 139 6.68 19.88 4.73
C ASN A 139 6.38 20.12 3.24
N ASN A 140 5.15 19.89 2.78
CA ASN A 140 4.75 20.11 1.39
C ASN A 140 5.55 19.32 0.34
N THR A 141 6.35 18.35 0.78
CA THR A 141 7.17 17.48 -0.07
C THR A 141 6.49 16.14 -0.31
N TYR A 142 6.58 15.67 -1.54
CA TYR A 142 6.13 14.33 -1.88
C TYR A 142 7.05 13.26 -1.28
N ILE A 143 6.46 12.35 -0.49
CA ILE A 143 7.14 11.18 0.05
C ILE A 143 6.30 9.96 -0.26
N VAL A 144 6.92 8.94 -0.87
CA VAL A 144 6.25 7.68 -1.26
C VAL A 144 5.54 7.03 -0.08
N SER A 145 6.13 7.06 1.12
CA SER A 145 5.55 6.48 2.33
C SER A 145 4.26 7.18 2.78
N SER A 146 4.16 8.50 2.63
CA SER A 146 2.95 9.26 2.95
C SER A 146 1.84 9.01 1.95
N MET A 147 2.17 9.01 0.64
CA MET A 147 1.22 8.65 -0.41
C MET A 147 0.71 7.22 -0.22
N ARG A 148 1.60 6.27 0.09
CA ARG A 148 1.21 4.88 0.37
C ARG A 148 0.25 4.79 1.55
N LYS A 149 0.53 5.45 2.68
CA LYS A 149 -0.36 5.44 3.86
C LYS A 149 -1.75 5.98 3.53
N MET A 150 -1.84 7.04 2.73
CA MET A 150 -3.12 7.58 2.28
C MET A 150 -3.86 6.57 1.38
N ILE A 151 -3.16 5.92 0.45
CA ILE A 151 -3.74 4.88 -0.40
C ILE A 151 -4.23 3.69 0.44
N GLU A 152 -3.40 3.21 1.37
CA GLU A 152 -3.74 2.12 2.28
C GLU A 152 -4.96 2.45 3.15
N GLY A 153 -5.09 3.70 3.62
CA GLY A 153 -6.24 4.15 4.40
C GLY A 153 -7.57 4.11 3.65
N ASN A 154 -7.56 4.27 2.33
CA ASN A 154 -8.77 4.24 1.50
C ASN A 154 -9.04 2.85 0.88
N LEU A 155 -8.00 2.06 0.59
CA LEU A 155 -8.15 0.77 -0.08
C LEU A 155 -8.29 -0.42 0.88
N LEU A 156 -7.66 -0.38 2.06
CA LEU A 156 -7.62 -1.54 2.94
C LEU A 156 -8.85 -1.60 3.85
N PRO A 157 -9.42 -2.80 4.06
CA PRO A 157 -10.62 -2.95 4.87
C PRO A 157 -10.35 -2.60 6.34
N PHE A 158 -11.26 -1.82 6.93
CA PHE A 158 -11.36 -1.62 8.38
C PHE A 158 -12.17 -2.76 8.99
N GLN A 159 -11.68 -3.33 10.10
CA GLN A 159 -12.41 -4.33 10.87
C GLN A 159 -12.56 -3.90 12.33
N GLU A 160 -13.76 -4.06 12.87
CA GLU A 160 -14.10 -3.74 14.26
C GLU A 160 -13.54 -4.78 15.25
N ASP A 161 -13.53 -6.06 14.87
CA ASP A 161 -13.03 -7.18 15.69
C ASP A 161 -11.50 -7.24 15.71
N LYS A 162 -10.89 -6.33 16.47
CA LYS A 162 -9.44 -6.17 16.59
C LYS A 162 -8.86 -7.10 17.65
N ILE A 163 -7.73 -7.72 17.32
CA ILE A 163 -6.92 -8.46 18.29
C ILE A 163 -5.87 -7.50 18.82
N ARG A 164 -5.83 -7.33 20.13
CA ARG A 164 -4.81 -6.51 20.78
C ARG A 164 -3.48 -7.26 20.76
N TRP A 165 -2.50 -6.66 20.11
CA TRP A 165 -1.14 -7.15 20.11
C TRP A 165 -0.49 -6.95 21.47
N ASN A 166 0.11 -8.00 22.01
CA ASN A 166 0.84 -7.92 23.28
C ASN A 166 2.34 -7.72 23.00
N ARG A 167 2.87 -6.58 23.42
CA ARG A 167 4.29 -6.22 23.25
C ARG A 167 5.27 -7.08 24.03
N TYR A 168 4.80 -7.76 25.08
CA TYR A 168 5.62 -8.67 25.90
C TYR A 168 5.70 -10.08 25.31
N LEU A 169 4.86 -10.41 24.33
CA LEU A 169 4.87 -11.70 23.66
C LEU A 169 5.72 -11.64 22.38
N PRO A 170 6.47 -12.70 22.07
CA PRO A 170 7.13 -12.81 20.77
C PRO A 170 6.15 -12.63 19.61
N ILE A 171 6.61 -12.02 18.52
CA ILE A 171 5.83 -11.76 17.30
C ILE A 171 5.07 -13.00 16.80
N LYS A 172 5.71 -14.17 16.86
CA LYS A 172 5.12 -15.45 16.42
C LYS A 172 3.87 -15.80 17.22
N VAL A 173 3.85 -15.51 18.52
CA VAL A 173 2.69 -15.78 19.39
C VAL A 173 1.53 -14.85 19.01
N ASN A 174 1.79 -13.56 18.79
CA ASN A 174 0.77 -12.63 18.30
C ASN A 174 0.19 -13.07 16.94
N ILE A 175 1.03 -13.54 16.01
CA ILE A 175 0.58 -14.05 14.71
C ILE A 175 -0.27 -15.32 14.85
N ILE A 176 0.11 -16.25 15.74
CA ILE A 176 -0.67 -17.46 16.02
C ILE A 176 -2.03 -17.08 16.61
N SER A 177 -2.07 -16.21 17.61
CA SER A 177 -3.32 -15.70 18.21
C SER A 177 -4.20 -15.00 17.17
N TRP A 178 -3.58 -14.23 16.27
CA TRP A 178 -4.28 -13.58 15.17
C TRP A 178 -4.93 -14.58 14.22
N ARG A 179 -4.18 -15.62 13.82
CA ARG A 179 -4.72 -16.71 12.98
C ARG A 179 -5.79 -17.53 13.71
N LEU A 180 -5.60 -17.79 15.00
CA LEU A 180 -6.52 -18.55 15.83
C LEU A 180 -7.90 -17.89 15.86
N ARG A 181 -7.95 -16.59 16.16
CA ARG A 181 -9.20 -15.82 16.22
C ARG A 181 -9.95 -15.79 14.89
N LEU A 182 -9.22 -15.81 13.78
CA LEU A 182 -9.82 -15.86 12.44
C LEU A 182 -10.28 -17.28 12.04
N ASN A 183 -10.04 -18.28 12.88
CA ASN A 183 -10.13 -19.70 12.57
C ASN A 183 -9.35 -20.05 11.27
N ARG A 184 -8.13 -19.54 11.20
CA ARG A 184 -7.20 -19.69 10.06
C ARG A 184 -5.92 -20.41 10.46
N LEU A 185 -5.97 -21.22 11.51
CA LEU A 185 -4.89 -22.18 11.78
C LEU A 185 -4.99 -23.38 10.84
N PRO A 186 -3.87 -24.01 10.48
CA PRO A 186 -3.83 -25.15 9.57
C PRO A 186 -4.21 -26.46 10.27
N THR A 187 -5.31 -26.48 11.02
CA THR A 187 -5.81 -27.72 11.64
C THR A 187 -6.38 -28.64 10.57
N ARG A 188 -6.41 -29.96 10.77
CA ARG A 188 -6.97 -30.89 9.76
C ARG A 188 -8.40 -30.53 9.36
N CYS A 189 -9.28 -30.14 10.29
CA CYS A 189 -10.62 -29.66 9.94
C CYS A 189 -10.60 -28.40 9.05
N ASN A 190 -9.68 -27.46 9.28
CA ASN A 190 -9.56 -26.24 8.47
C ASN A 190 -8.89 -26.48 7.10
N LEU A 191 -8.16 -27.58 6.95
CA LEU A 191 -7.58 -28.00 5.67
C LEU A 191 -8.63 -28.76 4.85
N ASP A 192 -9.35 -29.68 5.47
CA ASP A 192 -10.42 -30.47 4.86
C ASP A 192 -11.57 -29.59 4.35
N HIS A 193 -12.06 -28.63 5.16
CA HIS A 193 -13.05 -27.64 4.73
C HIS A 193 -12.62 -26.79 3.51
N ARG A 194 -11.33 -26.80 3.15
CA ARG A 194 -10.80 -26.10 1.98
C ARG A 194 -10.47 -27.03 0.81
N GLY A 195 -10.91 -28.28 0.87
CA GLY A 195 -10.71 -29.28 -0.17
C GLY A 195 -9.29 -29.83 -0.25
N ILE A 196 -8.51 -29.74 0.83
CA ILE A 196 -7.24 -30.47 0.92
C ILE A 196 -7.57 -31.88 1.38
N ASP A 197 -7.29 -32.85 0.51
CA ASP A 197 -7.49 -34.26 0.83
C ASP A 197 -6.56 -34.71 1.95
N LEU A 198 -7.15 -35.30 2.98
CA LEU A 198 -6.47 -35.78 4.18
C LEU A 198 -7.02 -37.16 4.52
N HIS A 199 -6.14 -38.09 4.91
CA HIS A 199 -6.55 -39.43 5.35
C HIS A 199 -7.51 -39.42 6.54
N THR A 200 -7.46 -38.38 7.39
CA THR A 200 -8.36 -38.22 8.53
C THR A 200 -8.37 -36.77 9.00
N THR A 201 -9.50 -36.35 9.57
CA THR A 201 -9.67 -35.07 10.28
C THR A 201 -9.47 -35.19 11.78
N ARG A 202 -9.16 -36.39 12.31
CA ARG A 202 -8.94 -36.62 13.74
C ARG A 202 -7.68 -35.91 14.23
N CYS A 203 -7.69 -35.53 15.50
CA CYS A 203 -6.58 -34.91 16.20
C CYS A 203 -5.34 -35.83 16.16
N PRO A 204 -4.17 -35.35 15.71
CA PRO A 204 -2.96 -36.17 15.66
C PRO A 204 -2.38 -36.47 17.05
N LEU A 205 -2.83 -35.76 18.10
CA LEU A 205 -2.35 -35.96 19.46
C LEU A 205 -3.14 -37.09 20.14
N CYS A 206 -4.44 -36.91 20.36
CA CYS A 206 -5.25 -37.90 21.06
C CYS A 206 -5.83 -38.99 20.15
N ASN A 207 -5.94 -38.73 18.84
CA ASN A 207 -6.60 -39.60 17.86
C ASN A 207 -8.06 -39.96 18.19
N GLU A 208 -8.72 -39.22 19.09
CA GLU A 208 -10.11 -39.49 19.49
C GLU A 208 -11.10 -38.55 18.79
N ASP A 209 -10.92 -37.24 18.93
CA ASP A 209 -11.82 -36.21 18.38
C ASP A 209 -11.28 -35.54 17.11
N LEU A 210 -12.08 -34.66 16.50
CA LEU A 210 -11.70 -33.81 15.37
C LEU A 210 -10.64 -32.78 15.72
N GLU A 211 -9.66 -32.55 14.83
CA GLU A 211 -8.64 -31.52 14.98
C GLU A 211 -9.20 -30.12 14.66
N THR A 212 -9.97 -29.57 15.60
CA THR A 212 -10.42 -28.18 15.56
C THR A 212 -9.48 -27.28 16.36
N SER A 213 -9.49 -25.97 16.08
CA SER A 213 -8.74 -24.98 16.86
C SER A 213 -9.08 -25.05 18.36
N GLN A 214 -10.36 -25.25 18.70
CA GLN A 214 -10.79 -25.40 20.08
C GLN A 214 -10.19 -26.66 20.73
N HIS A 215 -10.27 -27.79 20.03
CA HIS A 215 -9.77 -29.06 20.54
C HIS A 215 -8.25 -29.02 20.78
N ILE A 216 -7.45 -28.53 19.83
CA ILE A 216 -5.97 -28.54 19.97
C ILE A 216 -5.44 -27.59 21.04
N PHE A 217 -6.22 -26.61 21.52
CA PHE A 217 -5.79 -25.67 22.56
C PHE A 217 -6.48 -25.90 23.92
N VAL A 218 -7.67 -26.49 23.94
CA VAL A 218 -8.52 -26.56 25.13
C VAL A 218 -9.00 -27.98 25.42
N ASP A 219 -9.69 -28.62 24.47
CA ASP A 219 -10.45 -29.84 24.78
C ASP A 219 -9.60 -31.12 24.70
N CYS A 220 -8.43 -31.09 24.04
CA CYS A 220 -7.60 -32.27 23.87
C CYS A 220 -7.01 -32.72 25.22
N PRO A 221 -7.22 -33.99 25.64
CA PRO A 221 -6.77 -34.47 26.95
C PRO A 221 -5.25 -34.37 27.11
N ILE A 222 -4.49 -34.65 26.04
CA ILE A 222 -3.02 -34.53 26.03
C ILE A 222 -2.58 -33.08 26.25
N VAL A 223 -3.31 -32.12 25.68
CA VAL A 223 -3.03 -30.69 25.82
C VAL A 223 -3.45 -30.19 27.21
N GLY A 224 -4.58 -30.68 27.74
CA GLY A 224 -4.99 -30.41 29.12
C GLY A 224 -3.92 -30.85 30.13
N ASP A 225 -3.39 -32.06 29.98
CA ASP A 225 -2.28 -32.55 30.81
C ASP A 225 -1.02 -31.68 30.69
N LEU A 226 -0.72 -31.18 29.49
CA LEU A 226 0.39 -30.25 29.27
C LEU A 226 0.15 -28.93 30.02
N TRP A 227 -1.04 -28.34 29.91
CA TRP A 227 -1.39 -27.11 30.61
C TRP A 227 -1.31 -27.25 32.12
N ASN A 228 -1.75 -28.40 32.66
CA ASN A 228 -1.62 -28.71 34.09
C ASN A 228 -0.15 -28.76 34.54
N ARG A 229 0.75 -29.31 33.73
CA ARG A 229 2.20 -29.32 34.05
C ARG A 229 2.78 -27.92 34.00
N VAL A 230 2.44 -27.14 32.97
CA VAL A 230 2.93 -25.76 32.83
C VAL A 230 2.44 -24.89 33.99
N SER A 231 1.17 -25.01 34.38
CA SER A 231 0.61 -24.23 35.48
C SER A 231 1.32 -24.54 36.80
N LEU A 232 1.61 -25.81 37.09
CA LEU A 232 2.35 -26.21 38.28
C LEU A 232 3.76 -25.58 38.33
N VAL A 233 4.47 -25.52 37.20
CA VAL A 233 5.78 -24.86 37.13
C VAL A 233 5.64 -23.36 37.38
N VAL A 234 4.69 -22.70 36.72
CA VAL A 234 4.48 -21.24 36.86
C VAL A 234 4.08 -20.87 38.29
N TYR A 235 3.17 -21.61 38.92
CA TYR A 235 2.79 -21.36 40.32
C TYR A 235 3.92 -21.70 41.30
N GLY A 236 4.71 -22.74 41.01
CA GLY A 236 5.91 -23.08 41.77
C GLY A 236 6.95 -21.96 41.77
N GLU A 237 7.25 -21.38 40.61
CA GLU A 237 8.20 -20.27 40.47
C GLU A 237 7.71 -18.97 41.13
N LEU A 238 6.41 -18.66 41.01
CA LEU A 238 5.81 -17.50 41.68
C LEU A 238 5.83 -17.61 43.21
N SER A 239 5.74 -18.84 43.76
CA SER A 239 5.84 -19.05 45.21
C SER A 239 7.27 -18.89 45.76
N GLN A 240 8.30 -19.01 44.92
CA GLN A 240 9.71 -18.90 45.30
C GLN A 240 10.29 -17.49 45.13
N ASN A 241 9.65 -16.62 44.35
CA ASN A 241 10.02 -15.21 44.20
C ASN A 241 8.79 -14.31 44.43
N PRO A 242 8.38 -14.08 45.70
CA PRO A 242 7.40 -13.06 45.99
C PRO A 242 8.07 -11.70 45.77
N SER A 243 7.54 -10.95 44.80
CA SER A 243 7.88 -9.55 44.54
C SER A 243 7.71 -8.66 45.76
#